data_AF-A0A974HFR8-F1
#
_entry.id   AF-A0A974HFR8-F1
#
_cell.length_a   1.000
_cell.length_b   1.000
_cell.length_c   1.000
_cell.angle_alpha   90.00
_cell.angle_beta   90.00
_cell.angle_gamma   90.00
#
_symmetry.space_group_name_H-M   'P 1'
#
loop_
_entity.id
_entity.type
_entity.pdbx_description
1 polymer ?
#
loop_
_entity_poly.entity_id
_entity_poly.type
_entity_poly.pdbx_seq_one_letter_code
_entity_poly.pdbx_strand_id
1 'polypeptide(L)'
;MCNYIKLSQEFCSTVTKNTYRIKQYINCCSKGIFYLITCTRCGKQYVGSTTRSLKERMREHINQIKNIKLSNKANVTRHFAECNKSNLKYLSIQGIEQIRLGTRGGDFLSKLRKREVFLVSITQTGHYCISKGSEKGNKAGKRY
;
A
#
# COMPACT_ATOMS: atom_id res chain seq x y z
N MET A 1 5.65 5.96 -15.55
CA MET A 1 6.63 4.89 -15.34
C MET A 1 6.28 4.10 -14.09
N CYS A 2 6.35 2.77 -14.17
CA CYS A 2 5.97 1.80 -13.13
C CYS A 2 7.24 1.07 -12.58
N ASN A 3 8.33 1.82 -12.40
CA ASN A 3 9.70 1.30 -12.33
C ASN A 3 10.06 0.58 -11.02
N TYR A 4 9.22 0.65 -9.99
CA TYR A 4 9.47 0.02 -8.69
C TYR A 4 8.49 -1.11 -8.39
N ILE A 5 7.71 -1.53 -9.40
CA ILE A 5 6.67 -2.55 -9.23
C ILE A 5 7.24 -3.92 -9.55
N LYS A 6 7.20 -4.80 -8.56
CA LYS A 6 7.44 -6.23 -8.73
C LYS A 6 6.14 -6.88 -9.18
N LEU A 7 6.08 -7.31 -10.43
CA LEU A 7 5.02 -8.19 -10.93
C LEU A 7 5.43 -9.63 -10.61
N SER A 8 4.76 -10.23 -9.63
CA SER A 8 4.93 -11.64 -9.29
C SER A 8 3.60 -12.20 -8.80
N GLN A 9 3.40 -13.50 -9.01
CA GLN A 9 2.24 -14.26 -8.53
C GLN A 9 2.40 -14.75 -7.08
N GLU A 10 3.45 -14.31 -6.39
CA GLU A 10 3.69 -14.64 -4.99
C GLU A 10 4.46 -13.54 -4.27
N PHE A 11 4.28 -13.48 -2.96
CA PHE A 11 5.10 -12.65 -2.06
C PHE A 11 5.49 -13.47 -0.83
N CYS A 12 6.68 -13.19 -0.30
CA CYS A 12 7.18 -13.81 0.93
C CYS A 12 7.13 -12.79 2.07
N SER A 13 6.65 -13.21 3.24
CA SER A 13 6.82 -12.44 4.48
C SER A 13 8.26 -12.58 4.96
N THR A 14 8.95 -11.46 5.13
CA THR A 14 10.34 -11.48 5.63
C THR A 14 10.45 -11.89 7.08
N VAL A 15 9.36 -11.74 7.85
CA VAL A 15 9.26 -12.09 9.27
C VAL A 15 8.93 -13.57 9.45
N THR A 16 7.81 -14.04 8.89
CA THR A 16 7.36 -15.43 9.07
C THR A 16 8.03 -16.42 8.13
N LYS A 17 8.73 -15.93 7.09
CA LYS A 17 9.29 -16.71 5.97
C LYS A 17 8.25 -17.48 5.15
N ASN A 18 6.96 -17.23 5.38
CA ASN A 18 5.89 -17.86 4.62
C ASN A 18 5.73 -17.18 3.25
N THR A 19 5.49 -18.01 2.23
CA THR A 19 5.19 -17.55 0.87
C THR A 19 3.68 -17.64 0.61
N TYR A 20 3.12 -16.56 0.08
CA TYR A 20 1.71 -16.42 -0.20
C TYR A 20 1.50 -16.22 -1.70
N ARG A 21 0.60 -17.03 -2.27
CA ARG A 21 0.25 -16.95 -3.69
C ARG A 21 -0.79 -15.87 -3.94
N ILE A 22 -0.48 -14.97 -4.87
CA ILE A 22 -1.35 -13.91 -5.36
C ILE A 22 -2.26 -14.51 -6.45
N LYS A 23 -3.56 -14.60 -6.15
CA LYS A 23 -4.56 -15.23 -7.04
C LYS A 23 -5.03 -14.33 -8.19
N GLN A 24 -4.62 -13.06 -8.20
CA GLN A 24 -5.15 -12.05 -9.11
C GLN A 24 -4.01 -11.37 -9.87
N TYR A 25 -4.22 -11.05 -11.14
CA TYR A 25 -3.27 -10.24 -11.89
C TYR A 25 -3.41 -8.77 -11.46
N ILE A 26 -2.41 -8.27 -10.72
CA ILE A 26 -2.39 -6.90 -10.20
C ILE A 26 -1.23 -6.16 -10.86
N ASN A 27 -1.57 -5.12 -11.60
CA ASN A 27 -0.61 -4.26 -12.29
C ASN A 27 -0.64 -2.83 -11.72
N CYS A 28 0.21 -1.96 -12.27
CA CYS A 28 0.31 -0.59 -11.77
C CYS A 28 -0.94 0.28 -12.00
N CYS A 29 -1.83 -0.13 -12.90
CA CYS A 29 -3.09 0.55 -13.18
C CYS A 29 -4.25 0.04 -12.31
N SER A 30 -4.05 -1.04 -11.57
CA SER A 30 -5.07 -1.65 -10.72
C SER A 30 -5.47 -0.70 -9.57
N LYS A 31 -6.76 -0.67 -9.27
CA LYS A 31 -7.40 0.15 -8.23
C LYS A 31 -8.08 -0.74 -7.18
N GLY A 32 -8.33 -0.18 -6.00
CA GLY A 32 -8.97 -0.94 -4.91
C GLY A 32 -8.11 -2.11 -4.45
N ILE A 33 -6.79 -1.89 -4.34
CA ILE A 33 -5.82 -2.93 -4.05
C ILE A 33 -5.15 -2.75 -2.70
N PHE A 34 -4.70 -3.87 -2.15
CA PHE A 34 -3.66 -3.93 -1.14
C PHE A 34 -2.32 -4.18 -1.81
N TYR A 35 -1.30 -3.50 -1.31
CA TYR A 35 0.06 -3.60 -1.79
C TYR A 35 1.03 -3.74 -0.62
N LEU A 36 2.19 -4.31 -0.93
CA LEU A 36 3.30 -4.54 -0.03
C LEU A 36 4.48 -3.68 -0.47
N ILE A 37 5.00 -2.86 0.43
CA ILE A 37 6.27 -2.15 0.27
C ILE A 37 7.34 -2.95 1.01
N THR A 38 8.44 -3.26 0.34
CA THR A 38 9.60 -3.93 0.95
C THR A 38 10.83 -3.03 0.81
N CYS A 39 11.53 -2.80 1.93
CA CYS A 39 12.88 -2.26 1.93
C CYS A 39 13.86 -3.41 1.67
N THR A 40 14.45 -3.49 0.48
CA THR A 40 15.33 -4.61 0.12
C THR A 40 16.69 -4.56 0.81
N ARG A 41 17.02 -3.44 1.50
CA ARG A 41 18.24 -3.32 2.32
C ARG A 41 18.17 -4.12 3.62
N CYS A 42 17.04 -4.03 4.33
CA CYS A 42 16.89 -4.63 5.67
C CYS A 42 15.75 -5.65 5.77
N GLY A 43 15.01 -5.84 4.67
CA GLY A 43 13.86 -6.74 4.61
C GLY A 43 12.60 -6.22 5.29
N LYS A 44 12.56 -4.98 5.80
CA LYS A 44 11.36 -4.45 6.47
C LYS A 44 10.21 -4.27 5.47
N GLN A 45 9.02 -4.76 5.84
CA GLN A 45 7.83 -4.77 5.01
C GLN A 45 6.74 -3.85 5.57
N TYR A 46 5.89 -3.32 4.69
CA TYR A 46 4.75 -2.47 5.04
C TYR A 46 3.56 -2.81 4.14
N VAL A 47 2.41 -3.10 4.74
CA VAL A 47 1.14 -3.25 4.02
C VAL A 47 0.44 -1.91 3.92
N GLY A 48 -0.09 -1.60 2.75
CA GLY A 48 -0.95 -0.45 2.52
C GLY A 48 -2.11 -0.79 1.60
N SER A 49 -3.15 0.03 1.64
CA SER A 49 -4.30 -0.04 0.75
C SER A 49 -4.42 1.23 -0.09
N THR A 50 -5.05 1.12 -1.27
CA THR A 50 -5.38 2.28 -2.10
C THR A 50 -6.64 2.03 -2.92
N THR A 51 -7.55 3.01 -2.90
CA THR A 51 -8.70 3.07 -3.82
C THR A 51 -8.31 3.66 -5.18
N ARG A 52 -7.26 4.48 -5.21
CA ARG A 52 -6.62 5.02 -6.44
C ARG A 52 -5.71 3.98 -7.09
N SER A 53 -5.18 4.28 -8.27
CA SER A 53 -4.27 3.34 -8.95
C SER A 53 -2.98 3.16 -8.14
N LEU A 54 -2.39 1.95 -8.22
CA LEU A 54 -1.10 1.67 -7.58
C LEU A 54 -0.01 2.64 -8.03
N LYS A 55 -0.01 3.01 -9.31
CA LYS A 55 0.91 3.98 -9.89
C LYS A 55 0.85 5.35 -9.20
N GLU A 56 -0.35 5.85 -8.90
CA GLU A 56 -0.51 7.12 -8.17
C GLU A 56 0.04 7.01 -6.76
N ARG A 57 -0.34 5.96 -6.03
CA ARG A 57 0.12 5.75 -4.65
C ARG A 57 1.64 5.57 -4.57
N MET A 58 2.24 4.91 -5.56
CA MET A 58 3.68 4.76 -5.69
C MET A 58 4.38 6.10 -5.88
N ARG A 59 3.88 6.97 -6.77
CA ARG A 59 4.48 8.30 -6.99
C ARG A 59 4.49 9.12 -5.70
N GLU A 60 3.43 9.04 -4.90
CA GLU A 60 3.35 9.73 -3.62
C GLU A 60 4.41 9.24 -2.65
N HIS A 61 4.55 7.91 -2.48
CA HIS A 61 5.60 7.34 -1.63
C HIS A 61 6.99 7.73 -2.11
N ILE A 62 7.25 7.70 -3.42
CA ILE A 62 8.53 8.13 -4.01
C ILE A 62 8.82 9.59 -3.68
N ASN A 63 7.83 10.48 -3.89
CA ASN A 63 8.00 11.90 -3.61
C ASN A 63 8.23 12.17 -2.12
N GLN A 64 7.53 11.44 -1.25
CA GLN A 64 7.74 11.51 0.20
C GLN A 64 9.15 11.06 0.58
N ILE A 65 9.63 9.93 0.05
CA ILE A 65 10.98 9.40 0.34
C ILE A 65 12.06 10.37 -0.14
N LYS A 66 11.94 10.89 -1.36
CA LYS A 66 12.91 11.85 -1.92
C LYS A 66 12.98 13.16 -1.12
N ASN A 67 11.85 13.59 -0.54
CA ASN A 67 11.80 14.83 0.22
C ASN A 67 12.06 14.56 1.71
N ILE A 68 13.31 14.72 2.13
CA ILE A 68 13.76 14.49 3.51
C ILE A 68 12.92 15.29 4.53
N LYS A 69 12.39 16.47 4.15
CA LYS A 69 11.52 17.29 5.02
C LYS A 69 10.18 16.60 5.34
N LEU A 70 9.79 15.59 4.57
CA LEU A 70 8.59 14.78 4.77
C LEU A 70 8.86 13.45 5.50
N SER A 71 10.11 13.19 5.92
CA SER A 71 10.51 11.95 6.60
C SER A 71 9.65 11.62 7.82
N ASN A 72 9.22 12.62 8.58
CA ASN A 72 8.39 12.43 9.77
C ASN A 72 6.90 12.13 9.48
N LYS A 73 6.43 12.20 8.22
CA LYS A 73 5.00 12.08 7.90
C LYS A 73 4.50 10.64 7.73
N ALA A 74 5.38 9.69 7.40
CA ALA A 74 4.99 8.30 7.22
C ALA A 74 6.09 7.36 7.71
N ASN A 75 5.68 6.27 8.37
CA ASN A 75 6.59 5.26 8.90
C ASN A 75 7.54 4.70 7.82
N VAL A 76 7.03 4.49 6.60
CA VAL A 76 7.83 4.09 5.43
C VAL A 76 8.90 5.14 5.14
N THR A 77 8.51 6.41 5.03
CA THR A 77 9.44 7.50 4.70
C THR A 77 10.51 7.68 5.76
N ARG A 78 10.14 7.68 7.03
CA ARG A 78 11.07 7.74 8.17
C ARG A 78 12.07 6.59 8.10
N HIS A 79 11.57 5.38 7.92
CA HIS A 79 12.41 4.19 7.80
C HIS A 79 13.39 4.29 6.63
N PHE A 80 12.96 4.71 5.44
CA PHE A 80 13.88 4.84 4.31
C PHE A 80 14.95 5.92 4.55
N ALA A 81 14.58 7.04 5.18
CA ALA A 81 15.53 8.08 5.56
C ALA A 81 16.61 7.53 6.53
N GLU A 82 16.20 6.86 7.61
CA GLU A 82 17.09 6.30 8.63
C GLU A 82 17.89 5.09 8.12
N CYS A 83 17.20 4.15 7.46
CA CYS A 83 17.79 2.87 7.06
C CYS A 83 18.69 3.01 5.84
N ASN A 84 18.38 3.89 4.88
CA ASN A 84 19.10 3.94 3.61
C ASN A 84 19.29 5.32 3.01
N LYS A 85 19.18 6.39 3.82
CA LYS A 85 19.33 7.78 3.36
C LYS A 85 18.39 8.11 2.20
N SER A 86 17.15 7.60 2.26
CA SER A 86 16.12 7.78 1.25
C SER A 86 16.47 7.25 -0.15
N ASN A 87 17.30 6.21 -0.23
CA ASN A 87 17.70 5.63 -1.50
C ASN A 87 16.62 4.69 -2.07
N LEU A 88 16.00 5.13 -3.16
CA LEU A 88 14.91 4.42 -3.84
C LEU A 88 15.34 3.10 -4.48
N LYS A 89 16.64 2.83 -4.66
CA LYS A 89 17.12 1.53 -5.16
C LYS A 89 16.69 0.37 -4.26
N TYR A 90 16.40 0.67 -2.98
CA TYR A 90 15.93 -0.32 -2.02
C TYR A 90 14.40 -0.39 -1.90
N LEU A 91 13.66 0.36 -2.71
CA LEU A 91 12.21 0.38 -2.70
C LEU A 91 11.66 -0.67 -3.66
N SER A 92 10.92 -1.65 -3.15
CA SER A 92 10.14 -2.58 -3.95
C SER A 92 8.67 -2.50 -3.55
N ILE A 93 7.78 -2.40 -4.53
CA ILE A 93 6.33 -2.36 -4.32
C ILE A 93 5.69 -3.50 -5.10
N GLN A 94 4.77 -4.23 -4.47
CA GLN A 94 4.06 -5.33 -5.10
C GLN A 94 2.58 -5.25 -4.76
N GLY A 95 1.69 -5.43 -5.75
CA GLY A 95 0.27 -5.63 -5.49
C GLY A 95 0.03 -7.05 -4.98
N ILE A 96 -0.64 -7.20 -3.85
CA ILE A 96 -0.83 -8.51 -3.19
C ILE A 96 -2.27 -9.00 -3.19
N GLU A 97 -3.24 -8.08 -3.23
CA GLU A 97 -4.65 -8.42 -3.31
C GLU A 97 -5.46 -7.27 -3.92
N GLN A 98 -6.48 -7.59 -4.72
CA GLN A 98 -7.43 -6.60 -5.23
C GLN A 98 -8.83 -6.93 -4.74
N ILE A 99 -9.54 -5.95 -4.21
CA ILE A 99 -10.95 -6.12 -3.86
C ILE A 99 -11.79 -5.93 -5.11
N ARG A 100 -12.58 -6.94 -5.45
CA ARG A 100 -13.66 -6.83 -6.42
C ARG A 100 -14.94 -6.49 -5.69
N LEU A 101 -15.54 -5.35 -6.02
CA LEU A 101 -16.90 -5.04 -5.62
C LEU A 101 -17.83 -5.89 -6.49
N GLY A 102 -18.49 -6.88 -5.86
CA GLY A 102 -19.62 -7.55 -6.50
C GLY A 102 -20.78 -6.56 -6.67
N THR A 103 -21.65 -6.82 -7.64
CA THR A 103 -22.82 -6.01 -8.01
C THR A 103 -23.82 -5.77 -6.86
N ARG A 104 -23.71 -6.55 -5.77
CA ARG A 104 -24.48 -6.38 -4.54
C ARG A 104 -23.67 -5.58 -3.53
N GLY A 105 -23.88 -4.26 -3.53
CA GLY A 105 -23.20 -3.26 -2.71
C GLY A 105 -23.42 -3.43 -1.21
N GLY A 106 -22.76 -4.41 -0.59
CA GLY A 106 -22.46 -4.39 0.84
C GLY A 106 -21.25 -3.50 1.14
N ASP A 107 -21.18 -2.95 2.35
CA ASP A 107 -20.21 -1.94 2.79
C ASP A 107 -18.74 -2.30 2.43
N PHE A 108 -18.22 -1.65 1.38
CA PHE A 108 -16.87 -1.83 0.84
C PHE A 108 -15.79 -1.57 1.88
N LEU A 109 -15.99 -0.54 2.70
CA LEU A 109 -15.05 -0.08 3.72
C LEU A 109 -14.92 -1.10 4.86
N SER A 110 -16.00 -1.77 5.24
CA SER A 110 -15.98 -2.83 6.26
C SER A 110 -15.23 -4.07 5.76
N LYS A 111 -15.40 -4.44 4.48
CA LYS A 111 -14.63 -5.53 3.86
C LYS A 111 -13.15 -5.18 3.75
N LEU A 112 -12.83 -3.94 3.36
CA LEU A 112 -11.46 -3.41 3.36
C LEU A 112 -10.83 -3.50 4.74
N ARG A 113 -11.48 -2.97 5.79
CA ARG A 113 -10.92 -2.95 7.15
C ARG A 113 -10.64 -4.34 7.70
N LYS A 114 -11.58 -5.29 7.56
CA LYS A 114 -11.38 -6.68 7.99
C LYS A 114 -10.21 -7.33 7.24
N ARG A 115 -10.09 -7.07 5.94
CA ARG A 115 -9.03 -7.65 5.13
C ARG A 115 -7.66 -7.02 5.40
N GLU A 116 -7.62 -5.72 5.70
CA GLU A 116 -6.41 -5.01 6.10
C GLU A 116 -5.81 -5.61 7.37
N VAL A 117 -6.65 -5.84 8.40
CA VAL A 117 -6.21 -6.47 9.66
C VAL A 117 -5.60 -7.85 9.39
N PHE A 118 -6.24 -8.65 8.54
CA PHE A 118 -5.71 -9.95 8.13
C PHE A 118 -4.37 -9.83 7.38
N LEU A 119 -4.23 -8.86 6.48
CA LEU A 119 -2.99 -8.68 5.72
C LEU A 119 -1.84 -8.16 6.59
N VAL A 120 -2.15 -7.32 7.58
CA VAL A 120 -1.19 -6.88 8.60
C VAL A 120 -0.76 -8.06 9.48
N SER A 121 -1.68 -8.94 9.87
CA SER A 121 -1.34 -10.10 10.70
C SER A 121 -0.46 -11.12 9.98
N ILE A 122 -0.69 -11.40 8.69
CA ILE A 122 0.12 -12.38 7.93
C ILE A 122 1.54 -11.87 7.62
N THR A 123 1.70 -10.55 7.52
CA THR A 123 3.00 -9.93 7.22
C THR A 123 3.74 -9.51 8.50
N GLN A 124 3.08 -9.56 9.66
CA GLN A 124 3.57 -9.11 10.97
C GLN A 124 4.24 -7.73 10.90
N THR A 125 3.77 -6.87 10.00
CA THR A 125 4.31 -5.51 9.85
C THR A 125 3.90 -4.70 11.07
N GLY A 126 4.89 -4.12 11.78
CA GLY A 126 4.63 -3.24 12.91
C GLY A 126 3.53 -2.24 12.59
N HIS A 127 2.55 -2.15 13.49
CA HIS A 127 1.28 -1.44 13.33
C HIS A 127 1.38 -0.11 12.56
N TYR A 128 0.34 0.14 11.74
CA TYR A 128 -0.15 1.44 11.28
C TYR A 128 0.43 2.05 10.01
N CYS A 129 -0.36 1.93 8.93
CA CYS A 129 -0.59 3.00 7.96
C CYS A 129 -2.09 3.06 7.63
N ILE A 130 -2.93 3.45 8.61
CA ILE A 130 -4.33 3.81 8.34
C ILE A 130 -4.31 5.09 7.48
N SER A 131 -4.39 4.92 6.18
CA SER A 131 -4.68 6.03 5.28
C SER A 131 -6.18 6.27 5.41
N LYS A 132 -6.60 7.14 6.34
CA LYS A 132 -7.97 7.68 6.30
C LYS A 132 -8.17 8.31 4.93
N GLY A 133 -9.04 7.70 4.12
CA GLY A 133 -9.52 8.31 2.89
C GLY A 133 -10.15 9.64 3.26
N SER A 134 -9.66 10.71 2.65
CA SER A 134 -10.35 12.00 2.66
C SER A 134 -11.61 11.82 1.80
N GLU A 135 -12.73 11.52 2.45
CA GLU A 135 -14.05 11.81 1.91
C GLU A 135 -14.18 13.34 1.85
N LYS A 136 -13.93 13.92 0.68
CA LYS A 136 -14.55 15.22 0.36
C LYS A 136 -15.93 14.91 -0.20
N GLY A 137 -16.90 14.95 0.70
CA GLY A 137 -18.31 14.83 0.39
C GLY A 137 -18.73 15.86 -0.65
N ASN A 138 -19.42 15.36 -1.66
CA ASN A 138 -20.25 16.10 -2.58
C ASN A 138 -21.31 16.86 -1.78
N LYS A 139 -21.28 18.20 -1.77
CA LYS A 139 -22.45 19.01 -1.39
C LYS A 139 -23.17 19.41 -2.66
N ALA A 140 -24.12 18.56 -3.07
CA ALA A 140 -25.27 18.97 -3.86
C ALA A 140 -26.19 19.86 -2.99
N GLY A 141 -26.95 20.73 -3.65
CA GLY A 141 -27.49 21.97 -3.11
C GLY A 141 -28.48 21.87 -1.95
N LYS A 142 -28.63 23.01 -1.26
CA LYS A 142 -29.93 23.46 -0.76
C LYS A 142 -30.14 24.94 -1.08
N ARG A 143 -31.27 25.12 -1.72
CA ARG A 143 -32.08 26.30 -2.03
C ARG A 143 -32.39 27.08 -0.75
N TYR A 144 -32.22 28.39 -0.77
CA TYR A 144 -33.08 29.39 -0.12
C TYR A 144 -33.15 30.59 -1.04
#